data_AF-M1WXD5-F1
#
_entry.id   AF-M1WXD5-F1
#
_cell.length_a   1.000
_cell.length_b   1.000
_cell.length_c   1.000
_cell.angle_alpha   90.00
_cell.angle_beta   90.00
_cell.angle_gamma   90.00
#
_symmetry.space_group_name_H-M   'P 1'
#
loop_
_entity.id
_entity.type
_entity.pdbx_description
1 polymer ?
#
loop_
_entity_poly.entity_id
_entity_poly.type
_entity_poly.pdbx_seq_one_letter_code
_entity_poly.pdbx_strand_id
1 'polypeptide(L)'
;MFITSQPNEIFPQPLLGKSLEELRVWVKEYGQPAYRGKQLHDWIYRQGIRSILDIPVFPKKWRLQVSGFSIGRSHLYHRSVATDGTVKYLLQLQDGEIIETVGIPTFKYQQKRKTIIF
;
A
#
# COMPACT_ATOMS: atom_id res chain seq x y z
N MET A 1 -14.04 -4.17 -35.16
CA MET A 1 -12.75 -3.84 -34.51
C MET A 1 -12.61 -4.81 -33.35
N PHE A 2 -11.77 -5.84 -33.49
CA PHE A 2 -11.67 -6.93 -32.52
C PHE A 2 -10.89 -6.44 -31.30
N ILE A 3 -11.53 -6.41 -30.14
CA ILE A 3 -10.86 -6.20 -28.85
C ILE A 3 -10.32 -7.57 -28.45
N THR A 4 -9.02 -7.80 -28.62
CA THR A 4 -8.34 -8.97 -28.07
C THR A 4 -8.26 -8.81 -26.57
N SER A 5 -9.10 -9.53 -25.82
CA SER A 5 -8.95 -9.72 -24.38
C SER A 5 -7.65 -10.47 -24.14
N GLN A 6 -6.61 -9.76 -23.68
CA GLN A 6 -5.43 -10.41 -23.11
C GLN A 6 -5.88 -11.22 -21.87
N PRO A 7 -5.37 -12.44 -21.65
CA PRO A 7 -5.70 -13.21 -20.48
C PRO A 7 -5.33 -12.40 -19.24
N ASN A 8 -6.32 -12.15 -18.39
CA ASN A 8 -6.15 -11.45 -17.13
C ASN A 8 -5.16 -12.27 -16.29
N GLU A 9 -3.87 -11.91 -16.29
CA GLU A 9 -2.95 -12.43 -15.30
C GLU A 9 -3.55 -12.06 -13.94
N ILE A 10 -4.05 -13.05 -13.22
CA ILE A 10 -4.66 -12.85 -11.91
C ILE A 10 -3.53 -12.52 -10.96
N PHE A 11 -3.07 -11.26 -10.99
CA PHE A 11 -2.19 -10.75 -9.98
C PHE A 11 -2.95 -10.84 -8.66
N PRO A 12 -2.36 -11.45 -7.61
CA PRO A 12 -3.00 -11.46 -6.31
C PRO A 12 -3.31 -10.02 -5.92
N GLN A 13 -4.60 -9.76 -5.65
CA GLN A 13 -5.10 -8.44 -5.28
C GLN A 13 -4.23 -7.85 -4.15
N PRO A 14 -3.83 -6.58 -4.25
CA PRO A 14 -3.01 -5.96 -3.22
C PRO A 14 -3.61 -6.04 -1.83
N LEU A 15 -2.74 -6.05 -0.80
CA LEU A 15 -3.18 -6.06 0.59
C LEU A 15 -3.64 -4.69 1.08
N LEU A 16 -3.12 -3.60 0.50
CA LEU A 16 -3.64 -2.26 0.72
C LEU A 16 -5.05 -2.16 0.13
N GLY A 17 -5.97 -1.57 0.89
CA GLY A 17 -7.39 -1.47 0.53
C GLY A 17 -8.25 -2.50 1.25
N LYS A 18 -7.67 -3.61 1.73
CA LYS A 18 -8.38 -4.60 2.54
C LYS A 18 -8.69 -4.06 3.93
N SER A 19 -9.94 -4.26 4.36
CA SER A 19 -10.38 -4.04 5.73
C SER A 19 -9.65 -4.95 6.72
N LEU A 20 -9.76 -4.61 8.01
CA LEU A 20 -9.21 -5.44 9.08
C LEU A 20 -9.74 -6.88 9.03
N GLU A 21 -11.04 -7.07 8.78
CA GLU A 21 -11.63 -8.41 8.72
C GLU A 21 -11.13 -9.21 7.52
N GLU A 22 -11.00 -8.57 6.35
CA GLU A 22 -10.41 -9.22 5.17
C GLU A 22 -8.94 -9.62 5.42
N LEU A 23 -8.16 -8.79 6.12
CA LEU A 23 -6.79 -9.15 6.49
C LEU A 23 -6.73 -10.27 7.53
N ARG A 24 -7.70 -10.37 8.44
CA ARG A 24 -7.82 -11.52 9.36
C ARG A 24 -8.12 -12.82 8.64
N VAL A 25 -9.03 -12.77 7.66
CA VAL A 25 -9.34 -13.93 6.80
C VAL A 25 -8.10 -14.33 6.01
N TRP A 26 -7.47 -13.36 5.34
CA TRP A 26 -6.28 -13.59 4.53
C TRP A 26 -5.15 -14.24 5.32
N VAL A 27 -4.79 -13.73 6.51
CA VAL A 27 -3.70 -14.36 7.29
C VAL A 27 -4.03 -15.81 7.71
N LYS A 28 -5.31 -16.15 7.93
CA LYS A 28 -5.73 -17.53 8.24
C LYS A 28 -5.54 -18.44 7.03
N GLU A 29 -5.91 -17.98 5.84
CA GLU A 29 -5.73 -18.72 4.59
C GLU A 29 -4.26 -19.09 4.35
N TYR A 30 -3.34 -18.22 4.76
CA TYR A 30 -1.89 -18.44 4.67
C TYR A 30 -1.25 -19.00 5.96
N GLY A 31 -2.03 -19.62 6.85
CA GLY A 31 -1.50 -20.41 7.96
C GLY A 31 -1.05 -19.61 9.19
N GLN A 32 -1.53 -18.38 9.37
CA GLN A 32 -1.33 -17.60 10.59
C GLN A 32 -2.63 -17.48 11.39
N PRO A 33 -2.56 -17.36 12.74
CA PRO A 33 -3.73 -17.09 13.56
C PRO A 33 -4.42 -15.77 13.19
N ALA A 34 -5.75 -15.75 13.30
CA ALA A 34 -6.59 -14.61 12.94
C ALA A 34 -6.15 -13.29 13.60
N TYR A 35 -5.73 -13.32 14.87
CA TYR A 35 -5.30 -12.13 15.59
C TYR A 35 -4.12 -11.41 14.91
N ARG A 36 -3.29 -12.13 14.13
CA ARG A 36 -2.18 -11.54 13.37
C ARG A 36 -2.65 -10.65 12.22
N GLY A 37 -3.92 -10.75 11.80
CA GLY A 37 -4.51 -9.85 10.82
C GLY A 37 -4.48 -8.39 11.30
N LYS A 38 -4.65 -8.16 12.61
CA LYS A 38 -4.48 -6.82 13.21
C LYS A 38 -3.04 -6.34 13.11
N GLN A 39 -2.06 -7.22 13.34
CA GLN A 39 -0.65 -6.86 13.20
C GLN A 39 -0.34 -6.46 11.75
N LEU A 40 -0.75 -7.28 10.79
CA LEU A 40 -0.59 -6.99 9.37
C LEU A 40 -1.25 -5.65 8.98
N HIS A 41 -2.48 -5.42 9.42
CA HIS A 41 -3.19 -4.16 9.22
C HIS A 41 -2.42 -2.95 9.79
N ASP A 42 -1.97 -3.04 11.04
CA ASP A 42 -1.19 -1.95 11.66
C ASP A 42 0.11 -1.67 10.86
N TRP A 43 0.80 -2.70 10.39
CA TRP A 43 1.99 -2.54 9.55
C TRP A 43 1.69 -1.90 8.20
N ILE A 44 0.59 -2.28 7.54
CA ILE A 44 0.17 -1.70 6.26
C ILE A 44 -0.22 -0.22 6.44
N TYR A 45 -1.09 0.10 7.40
CA TYR A 45 -1.74 1.41 7.46
C TYR A 45 -1.03 2.41 8.39
N ARG A 46 -0.40 1.96 9.47
CA ARG A 46 0.29 2.84 10.45
C ARG A 46 1.78 2.95 10.16
N GLN A 47 2.45 1.82 9.95
CA GLN A 47 3.90 1.84 9.66
C GLN A 47 4.16 2.21 8.20
N GLY A 48 3.33 1.72 7.28
CA GLY A 48 3.43 2.03 5.86
C GLY A 48 4.47 1.19 5.12
N ILE A 49 4.54 -0.11 5.44
CA ILE A 49 5.43 -1.07 4.78
C ILE A 49 5.19 -1.11 3.27
N ARG A 50 6.23 -1.50 2.52
CA ARG A 50 6.15 -1.73 1.07
C ARG A 50 6.24 -3.21 0.70
N SER A 51 6.78 -4.05 1.58
CA SER A 51 6.79 -5.50 1.42
C SER A 51 6.41 -6.22 2.70
N ILE A 52 5.79 -7.41 2.58
CA ILE A 52 5.57 -8.31 3.72
C ILE A 52 6.90 -8.77 4.33
N LEU A 53 7.97 -8.77 3.53
CA LEU A 53 9.32 -9.07 4.00
C LEU A 53 9.78 -8.08 5.09
N ASP A 54 9.23 -6.87 5.12
CA ASP A 54 9.60 -5.80 6.06
C ASP A 54 8.96 -5.96 7.44
N ILE A 55 8.19 -7.02 7.70
CA ILE A 55 7.44 -7.20 8.95
C ILE A 55 8.15 -8.13 9.94
N PRO A 56 9.02 -7.63 10.84
CA PRO A 56 9.89 -8.48 11.65
C PRO A 56 9.15 -9.43 12.61
N VAL A 57 7.93 -9.07 13.04
CA VAL A 57 7.13 -9.89 13.98
C VAL A 57 6.56 -11.16 13.34
N PHE A 58 6.56 -11.29 12.01
CA PHE A 58 6.20 -12.52 11.33
C PHE A 58 7.42 -13.41 11.07
N PRO A 59 7.28 -14.74 11.23
CA PRO A 59 8.38 -15.68 10.96
C PRO A 59 8.94 -15.52 9.55
N LYS A 60 10.27 -15.58 9.40
CA LYS A 60 10.95 -15.41 8.10
C LYS A 60 10.41 -16.38 7.05
N LYS A 61 10.23 -17.65 7.41
CA LYS A 61 9.69 -18.68 6.50
C LYS A 61 8.30 -18.30 5.97
N TRP A 62 7.43 -17.79 6.85
CA TRP A 62 6.09 -17.36 6.44
C TRP A 62 6.14 -16.13 5.55
N ARG A 63 6.96 -15.12 5.89
CA ARG A 63 7.13 -13.93 5.04
C ARG A 63 7.60 -14.27 3.62
N LEU A 64 8.51 -15.24 3.49
CA LEU A 64 8.97 -15.73 2.19
C LEU A 64 7.85 -16.45 1.43
N GLN A 65 7.05 -17.29 2.10
CA GLN A 65 5.92 -18.00 1.49
C GLN A 65 4.92 -17.05 0.84
N VAL A 66 4.60 -15.93 1.49
CA VAL A 66 3.62 -14.95 0.98
C VAL A 66 4.27 -13.76 0.26
N SER A 67 5.57 -13.82 -0.04
CA SER A 67 6.31 -12.69 -0.61
C SER A 67 5.84 -12.26 -2.01
N GLY A 68 5.10 -13.12 -2.73
CA GLY A 68 4.50 -12.79 -4.01
C GLY A 68 3.29 -11.84 -3.92
N PHE A 69 2.74 -11.59 -2.73
CA PHE A 69 1.66 -10.62 -2.55
C PHE A 69 2.22 -9.20 -2.48
N SER A 70 1.74 -8.35 -3.38
CA SER A 70 2.06 -6.92 -3.33
C SER A 70 1.31 -6.25 -2.18
N ILE A 71 1.97 -5.30 -1.51
CA ILE A 71 1.25 -4.36 -0.65
C ILE A 71 0.40 -3.41 -1.51
N GLY A 72 0.86 -3.03 -2.70
CA GLY A 72 0.12 -2.16 -3.62
C GLY A 72 0.26 -0.67 -3.34
N ARG A 73 1.39 -0.23 -2.77
CA ARG A 73 1.67 1.21 -2.61
C ARG A 73 2.23 1.80 -3.89
N SER A 74 1.66 2.92 -4.30
CA SER A 74 2.23 3.78 -5.34
C SER A 74 3.67 4.22 -5.02
N HIS A 75 4.39 4.63 -6.07
CA HIS A 75 5.74 5.16 -5.98
C HIS A 75 5.73 6.66 -6.24
N LEU A 76 6.56 7.41 -5.51
CA LEU A 76 6.69 8.84 -5.76
C LEU A 76 7.41 9.05 -7.08
N TYR A 77 6.69 9.53 -8.09
CA TYR A 77 7.24 9.86 -9.40
C TYR A 77 7.83 11.28 -9.40
N HIS A 78 7.10 12.24 -8.84
CA HIS A 78 7.55 13.62 -8.75
C HIS A 78 6.94 14.34 -7.53
N ARG A 79 7.65 15.34 -7.01
CA ARG A 79 7.18 16.21 -5.93
C ARG A 79 7.58 17.65 -6.20
N SER A 80 6.61 18.56 -6.14
CA SER A 80 6.86 20.00 -6.20
C SER A 80 6.16 20.74 -5.05
N VAL A 81 6.76 21.85 -4.63
CA VAL A 81 6.28 22.67 -3.50
C VAL A 81 6.12 24.10 -3.98
N ALA A 82 4.93 24.66 -3.81
CA ALA A 82 4.65 26.07 -4.10
C ALA A 82 5.08 26.97 -2.93
N THR A 83 5.13 28.29 -3.19
CA THR A 83 5.54 29.30 -2.21
C THR A 83 4.61 29.40 -1.00
N ASP A 84 3.33 29.08 -1.17
CA ASP A 84 2.32 29.00 -0.10
C ASP A 84 2.39 27.70 0.71
N GLY A 85 3.33 26.80 0.38
CA GLY A 85 3.51 25.50 1.01
C GLY A 85 2.60 24.40 0.48
N THR A 86 1.77 24.67 -0.54
CA THR A 86 1.02 23.64 -1.25
C THR A 86 1.99 22.65 -1.88
N VAL A 87 1.73 21.34 -1.68
CA VAL A 87 2.60 20.28 -2.19
C VAL A 87 1.85 19.43 -3.22
N LYS A 88 2.38 19.34 -4.43
CA LYS A 88 1.90 18.45 -5.49
C LYS A 88 2.76 17.19 -5.51
N TYR A 89 2.10 16.03 -5.55
CA TYR A 89 2.71 14.72 -5.68
C TYR A 89 2.18 14.05 -6.95
N LEU A 90 3.10 13.60 -7.80
CA LEU A 90 2.80 12.64 -8.86
C LEU A 90 3.19 11.26 -8.35
N LEU A 91 2.23 10.33 -8.36
CA LEU A 91 2.40 8.97 -7.87
C LEU A 91 2.22 8.01 -9.03
N GLN A 92 3.21 7.14 -9.25
CA GLN A 92 3.14 6.07 -10.23
C GLN A 92 2.48 4.84 -9.61
N LEU A 93 1.45 4.33 -10.29
CA LEU A 93 0.72 3.11 -9.95
C LEU A 93 1.44 1.86 -10.49
N GLN A 94 0.95 0.68 -10.14
CA GLN A 94 1.57 -0.59 -10.56
C GLN A 94 1.49 -0.84 -12.07
N ASP A 95 0.46 -0.32 -12.72
CA ASP A 95 0.26 -0.38 -14.17
C ASP A 95 1.07 0.68 -14.94
N GLY A 96 1.84 1.51 -14.24
CA GLY A 96 2.67 2.56 -14.82
C GLY A 96 1.96 3.90 -14.98
N GLU A 97 0.64 3.95 -14.77
CA GLU A 97 -0.14 5.18 -14.81
C GLU A 97 0.29 6.16 -13.70
N ILE A 98 0.15 7.45 -13.96
CA ILE A 98 0.55 8.51 -13.03
C ILE A 98 -0.69 9.27 -12.55
N ILE A 99 -0.91 9.27 -11.24
CA ILE A 99 -1.96 10.04 -10.59
C ILE A 99 -1.37 11.26 -9.88
N GLU A 100 -2.15 12.33 -9.81
CA GLU A 100 -1.79 13.54 -9.07
C GLU A 100 -2.57 13.62 -7.75
N THR A 101 -1.90 14.04 -6.67
CA THR A 101 -2.54 14.46 -5.43
C THR A 101 -1.92 15.74 -4.89
N VAL A 102 -2.76 16.63 -4.36
CA VAL A 102 -2.36 17.95 -3.86
C VAL A 102 -2.64 18.04 -2.37
N GLY A 103 -1.58 18.27 -1.59
CA GLY A 103 -1.66 18.52 -0.15
C GLY A 103 -1.63 20.03 0.13
N ILE A 104 -2.76 20.59 0.53
CA ILE A 104 -2.89 22.00 0.88
C ILE A 104 -2.64 22.18 2.39
N PRO A 105 -1.64 22.97 2.82
CA PRO A 105 -1.42 23.24 4.24
C PRO A 105 -2.53 24.14 4.81
N THR A 106 -2.98 23.84 6.03
CA THR A 106 -3.83 24.76 6.80
C THR A 106 -3.03 25.37 7.95
N PHE A 107 -3.40 26.59 8.35
CA PHE A 107 -2.62 27.49 9.22
C PHE A 107 -2.29 26.98 10.64
N LYS A 108 -2.63 25.73 11.03
CA LYS A 108 -2.48 25.27 12.42
C LYS A 108 -1.71 23.97 12.66
N TYR A 109 -1.21 23.27 11.65
CA TYR A 109 -0.51 22.01 11.92
C TYR A 109 0.76 21.83 11.07
N GLN A 110 1.91 22.07 11.70
CA GLN A 110 3.19 21.48 11.29
C GLN A 110 3.21 20.00 11.69
N GLN A 111 2.39 19.17 11.05
CA GLN A 111 2.58 17.72 11.15
C GLN A 111 3.87 17.34 10.41
N LYS A 112 4.83 16.75 11.15
CA LYS A 112 6.14 16.33 10.61
C LYS A 112 6.05 15.21 9.55
N ARG A 113 4.98 14.40 9.55
CA ARG A 113 4.75 13.31 8.59
C ARG A 113 3.33 13.40 8.04
N LYS A 114 3.20 13.50 6.71
CA LYS A 114 1.93 13.29 6.00
C LYS A 114 1.97 11.90 5.37
N THR A 115 0.97 11.08 5.65
CA THR A 115 0.82 9.76 5.01
C THR A 115 -0.26 9.88 3.95
N ILE A 116 0.11 9.53 2.72
CA ILE A 116 -0.84 9.42 1.62
C ILE A 116 -1.03 7.91 1.37
N ILE A 117 -2.29 7.49 1.28
CA ILE A 117 -2.66 6.08 1.11
C ILE A 117 -3.08 5.89 -0.34
N PHE A 118 -2.08 5.70 -1.22
CA PHE A 118 -2.21 5.26 -2.61
C PHE A 118 -1.09 4.28 -2.94
#